data_AF-A0A380FJ30-F1
#
_entry.id   AF-A0A380FJ30-F1
#
_cell.length_a   1.000
_cell.length_b   1.000
_cell.length_c   1.000
_cell.angle_alpha   90.00
_cell.angle_beta   90.00
_cell.angle_gamma   90.00
#
_symmetry.space_group_name_H-M   'P 1'
#
loop_
_entity.id
_entity.type
_entity.pdbx_description
1 polymer ?
#
loop_
_entity_poly.entity_id
_entity_poly.type
_entity_poly.pdbx_seq_one_letter_code
_entity_poly.pdbx_strand_id
1 'polypeptide(L)'
;MMMLSIFRTLLIGFLQQQQKYNLTKVISDNFRTDIVRRPFEEAGIPLEVIKNPTAIHGLLAPRIDTMFAKKQIVFGDNPLMRWFTNNVAVKMQPDGSKKYIKKDEVRRKTDGFHAMLHALYRADEILEYDQPFIMADISF
;
A
#
# COMPACT_ATOMS: atom_id res chain seq x y z
N MET A 1 -25.54 -13.08 -10.73
CA MET A 1 -25.70 -13.35 -9.28
C MET A 1 -24.37 -13.35 -8.51
N MET A 2 -23.34 -14.13 -8.89
CA MET A 2 -22.05 -14.23 -8.16
C MET A 2 -21.26 -12.91 -8.01
N MET A 3 -21.24 -12.08 -9.06
CA MET A 3 -20.42 -10.86 -9.07
C MET A 3 -20.86 -9.83 -8.02
N LEU A 4 -22.18 -9.65 -7.79
CA LEU A 4 -22.69 -8.80 -6.72
C LEU A 4 -22.34 -9.32 -5.31
N SER A 5 -22.25 -10.64 -5.14
CA SER A 5 -21.96 -11.26 -3.84
C SER A 5 -20.53 -10.98 -3.37
N ILE A 6 -19.56 -10.96 -4.29
CA ILE A 6 -18.15 -10.71 -3.96
C ILE A 6 -17.96 -9.25 -3.55
N PHE A 7 -18.55 -8.30 -4.29
CA PHE A 7 -18.48 -6.88 -3.96
C PHE A 7 -19.10 -6.56 -2.60
N ARG A 8 -20.25 -7.16 -2.31
CA ARG A 8 -20.90 -7.01 -1.00
C ARG A 8 -20.01 -7.53 0.13
N THR A 9 -19.38 -8.68 -0.06
CA THR A 9 -18.48 -9.27 0.94
C THR A 9 -17.24 -8.40 1.17
N LEU A 10 -16.67 -7.84 0.10
CA LEU A 10 -15.54 -6.92 0.18
C LEU A 10 -15.90 -5.68 1.02
N LEU A 11 -17.01 -5.00 0.68
CA LEU A 11 -17.44 -3.80 1.39
C LEU A 11 -17.71 -4.08 2.87
N ILE A 12 -18.38 -5.19 3.19
CA ILE A 12 -18.60 -5.63 4.58
C ILE A 12 -17.26 -5.80 5.31
N GLY A 13 -16.25 -6.40 4.67
CA GLY A 13 -14.93 -6.55 5.24
C GLY A 13 -14.28 -5.20 5.60
N PHE A 14 -14.38 -4.21 4.71
CA PHE A 14 -13.85 -2.86 4.96
C PHE A 14 -14.64 -2.11 6.04
N LEU A 15 -15.96 -2.25 6.09
CA LEU A 15 -16.79 -1.68 7.17
C LEU A 15 -16.41 -2.25 8.55
N GLN A 16 -16.11 -3.56 8.62
CA GLN A 16 -15.59 -4.18 9.84
C GLN A 16 -14.22 -3.62 10.22
N GLN A 17 -13.33 -3.39 9.24
CA GLN A 17 -12.04 -2.75 9.50
C GLN A 17 -12.21 -1.30 9.96
N GLN A 18 -13.19 -0.58 9.41
CA GLN A 18 -13.52 0.79 9.82
C GLN A 18 -13.93 0.84 11.30
N GLN A 19 -14.81 -0.06 11.74
CA GLN A 19 -15.22 -0.14 13.14
C GLN A 19 -14.07 -0.53 14.07
N LYS A 20 -13.16 -1.41 13.63
CA LYS A 20 -12.10 -1.95 14.48
C LYS A 20 -10.86 -1.05 14.56
N TYR A 21 -10.48 -0.43 13.45
CA TYR A 21 -9.20 0.27 13.30
C TYR A 21 -9.36 1.75 12.90
N ASN A 22 -10.58 2.28 12.94
CA ASN A 22 -10.88 3.65 12.51
C ASN A 22 -10.37 3.94 11.09
N LEU A 23 -10.63 3.02 10.15
CA LEU A 23 -10.25 3.16 8.75
C LEU A 23 -10.85 4.45 8.16
N THR A 24 -10.01 5.41 7.83
CA THR A 24 -10.43 6.73 7.32
C THR A 24 -10.47 6.80 5.80
N LYS A 25 -9.66 5.99 5.11
CA LYS A 25 -9.51 6.03 3.66
C LYS A 25 -9.02 4.68 3.13
N VAL A 26 -9.42 4.34 1.90
CA VAL A 26 -8.92 3.19 1.15
C VAL A 26 -8.20 3.66 -0.10
N ILE A 27 -7.03 3.07 -0.36
CA ILE A 27 -6.23 3.32 -1.55
C ILE A 27 -6.27 2.07 -2.44
N SER A 28 -6.58 2.25 -3.72
CA SER A 28 -6.63 1.17 -4.72
C SER A 28 -5.77 1.51 -5.93
N ASP A 29 -5.27 0.49 -6.62
CA ASP A 29 -4.82 0.66 -8.00
C ASP A 29 -6.02 0.91 -8.93
N ASN A 30 -5.75 1.21 -10.20
CA ASN A 30 -6.78 1.48 -11.21
C ASN A 30 -7.50 0.24 -11.76
N PHE A 31 -7.22 -0.96 -11.23
CA PHE A 31 -7.75 -2.19 -11.79
C PHE A 31 -9.19 -2.44 -11.33
N ARG A 32 -10.15 -2.32 -12.27
CA ARG A 32 -11.57 -2.62 -12.05
C ARG A 32 -12.24 -1.80 -10.93
N THR A 33 -11.72 -0.60 -10.65
CA THR A 33 -12.23 0.26 -9.57
C THR A 33 -13.60 0.87 -9.84
N ASP A 34 -14.01 0.99 -11.10
CA ASP A 34 -15.28 1.61 -11.48
C ASP A 34 -16.49 0.89 -10.86
N ILE A 35 -16.35 -0.41 -10.58
CA ILE A 35 -17.42 -1.25 -10.04
C ILE A 35 -17.53 -1.13 -8.50
N VAL A 36 -16.45 -0.77 -7.82
CA VAL A 36 -16.40 -0.66 -6.35
C VAL A 36 -16.49 0.78 -5.84
N ARG A 37 -16.19 1.77 -6.67
CA ARG A 37 -16.20 3.19 -6.28
C ARG A 37 -17.51 3.61 -5.63
N ARG A 38 -18.62 3.42 -6.33
CA ARG A 38 -19.95 3.85 -5.87
C ARG A 38 -20.35 3.19 -4.54
N PRO A 39 -20.23 1.86 -4.35
CA PRO A 39 -20.49 1.23 -3.06
C PRO A 39 -19.66 1.77 -1.89
N PHE A 40 -18.39 2.12 -2.11
CA PHE A 40 -17.54 2.70 -1.06
C PHE A 40 -17.95 4.14 -0.73
N GLU A 41 -18.27 4.95 -1.74
CA GLU A 41 -18.78 6.31 -1.58
C GLU A 41 -20.13 6.33 -0.82
N GLU A 42 -21.08 5.46 -1.20
CA GLU A 42 -22.37 5.31 -0.51
C GLU A 42 -22.22 4.84 0.95
N ALA A 43 -21.18 4.06 1.24
CA ALA A 43 -20.85 3.59 2.59
C ALA A 43 -20.06 4.62 3.42
N GLY A 44 -19.70 5.77 2.86
CA GLY A 44 -18.93 6.80 3.56
C GLY A 44 -17.45 6.46 3.76
N ILE A 45 -16.89 5.56 2.95
CA ILE A 45 -15.45 5.24 2.96
C ILE A 45 -14.80 5.86 1.72
N PRO A 46 -14.02 6.94 1.85
CA PRO A 46 -13.31 7.53 0.72
C PRO A 46 -12.39 6.51 0.03
N LEU A 47 -12.62 6.30 -1.28
CA LEU A 47 -11.79 5.45 -2.13
C LEU A 47 -10.94 6.29 -3.09
N GLU A 48 -9.64 6.32 -2.85
CA GLU A 48 -8.68 6.98 -3.75
C GLU A 48 -8.05 5.96 -4.70
N VAL A 49 -8.01 6.31 -5.99
CA VAL A 49 -7.49 5.43 -7.04
C VAL A 49 -6.17 5.97 -7.58
N ILE A 50 -5.12 5.18 -7.44
CA ILE A 50 -3.80 5.49 -8.00
C ILE A 50 -3.85 5.22 -9.51
N LYS A 51 -3.80 6.29 -10.30
CA LYS A 51 -3.85 6.21 -11.78
C LYS A 51 -2.65 5.49 -12.39
N ASN A 52 -1.45 5.69 -11.81
CA ASN A 52 -0.22 5.02 -12.23
C ASN A 52 0.46 4.34 -11.03
N PRO A 53 0.09 3.08 -10.71
CA PRO A 53 0.68 2.33 -9.61
C PRO A 53 2.18 2.07 -9.79
N THR A 54 2.71 2.09 -11.01
CA THR A 54 4.16 1.86 -11.20
C THR A 54 4.98 3.06 -10.75
N ALA A 55 4.44 4.28 -10.90
CA ALA A 55 5.15 5.51 -10.51
C ALA A 55 5.40 5.59 -9.00
N ILE A 56 4.50 5.04 -8.17
CA ILE A 56 4.66 5.08 -6.72
C ILE A 56 5.83 4.20 -6.24
N HIS A 57 6.27 3.21 -7.03
CA HIS A 57 7.35 2.31 -6.63
C HIS A 57 8.64 3.11 -6.43
N GLY A 58 9.01 3.92 -7.42
CA GLY A 58 10.20 4.78 -7.34
C GLY A 58 10.08 5.83 -6.24
N LEU A 59 8.89 6.44 -6.10
CA LEU A 59 8.61 7.44 -5.07
C LEU A 59 8.78 6.90 -3.65
N LEU A 60 8.26 5.70 -3.38
CA LEU A 60 8.27 5.10 -2.04
C LEU A 60 9.57 4.35 -1.73
N ALA A 61 10.42 4.09 -2.72
CA ALA A 61 11.58 3.23 -2.53
C ALA A 61 12.53 3.69 -1.40
N PRO A 62 12.91 4.97 -1.29
CA PRO A 62 13.76 5.43 -0.18
C PRO A 62 13.12 5.22 1.20
N ARG A 63 11.80 5.43 1.30
CA ARG A 63 11.03 5.22 2.52
C ARG A 63 11.00 3.74 2.89
N ILE A 64 10.72 2.87 1.94
CA ILE A 64 10.67 1.41 2.14
C ILE A 64 12.03 0.88 2.58
N ASP A 65 13.11 1.29 1.89
CA ASP A 65 14.48 0.90 2.26
C ASP A 65 14.77 1.31 3.71
N THR A 66 14.42 2.54 4.09
CA THR A 66 14.60 3.05 5.45
C THR A 66 13.77 2.25 6.47
N MET A 67 12.50 1.98 6.19
CA MET A 67 11.61 1.26 7.08
C MET A 67 12.08 -0.18 7.32
N PHE A 68 12.56 -0.87 6.28
CA PHE A 68 13.12 -2.21 6.43
C PHE A 68 14.49 -2.20 7.14
N ALA A 69 15.38 -1.27 6.77
CA ALA A 69 16.70 -1.15 7.39
C ALA A 69 16.60 -0.84 8.90
N LYS A 70 15.67 0.05 9.28
CA LYS A 70 15.39 0.43 10.67
C LYS A 70 14.46 -0.54 11.40
N LYS A 71 14.05 -1.65 10.76
CA LYS A 71 13.11 -2.65 11.33
C LYS A 71 11.79 -2.04 11.83
N GLN A 72 11.29 -1.02 11.15
CA GLN A 72 10.04 -0.33 11.48
C GLN A 72 8.78 -1.07 10.99
N ILE A 73 8.96 -2.12 10.19
CA ILE A 73 7.84 -2.95 9.69
C ILE A 73 7.75 -4.21 10.54
N VAL A 74 6.62 -4.38 11.23
CA VAL A 74 6.32 -5.55 12.04
C VAL A 74 5.02 -6.18 11.53
N PHE A 75 5.11 -7.40 10.98
CA PHE A 75 3.95 -8.14 10.48
C PHE A 75 3.26 -9.01 11.55
N GLY A 76 3.81 -9.09 12.77
CA GLY A 76 3.33 -10.00 13.81
C GLY A 76 3.41 -11.48 13.40
N ASP A 77 2.50 -12.30 13.91
CA ASP A 77 2.38 -13.71 13.50
C ASP A 77 1.59 -13.90 12.20
N ASN A 78 2.03 -13.24 11.13
CA ASN A 78 1.39 -13.33 9.82
C ASN A 78 2.33 -13.99 8.79
N PRO A 79 2.27 -15.32 8.61
CA PRO A 79 3.12 -16.02 7.65
C PRO A 79 2.87 -15.59 6.20
N LEU A 80 1.64 -15.18 5.86
CA LEU A 80 1.30 -14.70 4.51
C LEU A 80 2.01 -13.39 4.18
N MET A 81 2.03 -12.42 5.10
CA MET A 81 2.75 -11.16 4.89
C MET A 81 4.25 -11.36 4.76
N ARG A 82 4.83 -12.28 5.54
CA ARG A 82 6.24 -12.68 5.38
C ARG A 82 6.48 -13.29 4.00
N TRP A 83 5.60 -14.20 3.57
CA TRP A 83 5.71 -14.86 2.27
C TRP A 83 5.56 -13.88 1.10
N PHE A 84 4.57 -12.99 1.13
CA PHE A 84 4.38 -11.95 0.11
C PHE A 84 5.62 -11.08 -0.04
N THR A 85 6.14 -10.57 1.09
CA THR A 85 7.34 -9.74 1.12
C THR A 85 8.56 -10.48 0.57
N ASN A 86 8.77 -11.73 1.00
CA ASN A 86 9.90 -12.55 0.55
C ASN A 86 9.80 -12.97 -0.93
N ASN A 87 8.64 -12.84 -1.56
CA ASN A 87 8.43 -13.12 -2.97
C ASN A 87 8.66 -11.91 -3.89
N VAL A 88 8.92 -10.73 -3.32
CA VAL A 88 9.22 -9.51 -4.07
C VAL A 88 10.72 -9.45 -4.37
N ALA A 89 11.04 -9.04 -5.59
CA ALA A 89 12.38 -8.65 -6.01
C ALA A 89 12.39 -7.15 -6.36
N VAL A 90 13.53 -6.50 -6.14
CA VAL A 90 13.76 -5.11 -6.54
C VAL A 90 14.54 -5.12 -7.84
N LYS A 91 14.00 -4.45 -8.87
CA LYS A 91 14.67 -4.23 -10.15
C LYS A 91 14.99 -2.75 -10.29
N MET A 92 16.26 -2.45 -10.54
CA MET A 92 16.68 -1.11 -10.95
C MET A 92 16.27 -0.87 -12.40
N GLN A 93 15.66 0.28 -12.65
CA GLN A 93 15.25 0.72 -13.97
C GLN A 93 16.39 1.56 -14.61
N PRO A 94 16.40 1.73 -15.95
CA PRO A 94 17.43 2.52 -16.63
C PRO A 94 17.52 3.98 -16.17
N ASP A 95 16.41 4.53 -15.67
CA ASP A 95 16.32 5.88 -15.10
C ASP A 95 16.82 5.97 -13.64
N GLY A 96 17.35 4.87 -13.09
CA GLY A 96 17.81 4.78 -11.71
C GLY A 96 16.70 4.55 -10.67
N SER A 97 15.43 4.54 -11.07
CA SER A 97 14.32 4.25 -10.17
C SER A 97 14.25 2.77 -9.79
N LYS A 98 13.66 2.47 -8.62
CA LYS A 98 13.41 1.10 -8.17
C LYS A 98 12.01 0.66 -8.53
N LYS A 99 11.87 -0.58 -9.01
CA LYS A 99 10.60 -1.25 -9.24
C LYS A 99 10.52 -2.56 -8.46
N TYR A 100 9.49 -2.69 -7.63
CA TYR A 100 9.12 -3.95 -6.98
C TYR A 100 8.40 -4.88 -7.97
N ILE A 101 8.93 -6.09 -8.15
CA ILE A 101 8.40 -7.09 -9.08
C ILE A 101 8.29 -8.45 -8.39
N LYS A 102 7.54 -9.37 -8.98
CA LYS A 102 7.47 -10.77 -8.53
C LYS A 102 8.78 -11.49 -8.87
N LYS A 103 9.27 -12.34 -7.95
CA LYS A 103 10.41 -13.24 -8.23
C LYS A 103 10.10 -14.28 -9.31
N ASP A 104 8.87 -14.76 -9.36
CA ASP A 104 8.34 -15.66 -10.40
C ASP A 104 6.90 -15.21 -10.70
N GLU A 105 6.63 -14.89 -11.96
CA GLU A 105 5.38 -14.25 -12.38
C GLU A 105 4.14 -15.14 -12.18
N VAL A 106 4.33 -16.46 -12.25
CA VAL A 106 3.25 -17.45 -12.31
C VAL A 106 2.94 -17.99 -10.92
N ARG A 107 3.97 -18.39 -10.18
CA ARG A 107 3.80 -19.13 -8.91
C ARG A 107 3.78 -18.25 -7.68
N ARG A 108 4.24 -17.00 -7.77
CA ARG A 108 4.39 -16.12 -6.59
C ARG A 108 3.28 -15.08 -6.53
N LYS A 109 2.81 -14.87 -5.30
CA LYS A 109 1.90 -13.79 -4.95
C LYS A 109 2.67 -12.72 -4.17
N THR A 110 2.28 -11.48 -4.42
CA THR A 110 2.89 -10.28 -3.83
C THR A 110 1.83 -9.26 -3.45
N ASP A 111 0.56 -9.69 -3.43
CA ASP A 111 -0.61 -8.82 -3.30
C ASP A 111 -0.58 -8.08 -1.96
N GLY A 112 -0.26 -8.76 -0.85
CA GLY A 112 -0.13 -8.11 0.45
C GLY A 112 0.99 -7.07 0.53
N PHE A 113 2.12 -7.31 -0.16
CA PHE A 113 3.19 -6.31 -0.21
C PHE A 113 2.76 -5.08 -1.01
N HIS A 114 2.11 -5.25 -2.16
CA HIS A 114 1.64 -4.12 -2.98
C HIS A 114 0.48 -3.37 -2.32
N ALA A 115 -0.41 -4.07 -1.60
CA ALA A 115 -1.41 -3.43 -0.76
C ALA A 115 -0.77 -2.54 0.33
N MET A 116 0.32 -3.01 0.95
CA MET A 116 1.11 -2.20 1.88
C MET A 116 1.75 -0.99 1.19
N LEU A 117 2.31 -1.14 -0.03
CA LEU A 117 2.82 -0.01 -0.82
C LEU A 117 1.73 1.05 -1.07
N HIS A 118 0.54 0.62 -1.47
CA HIS A 118 -0.59 1.52 -1.70
C HIS A 118 -1.01 2.25 -0.43
N ALA A 119 -1.02 1.57 0.72
CA ALA A 119 -1.29 2.21 2.01
C ALA A 119 -0.21 3.25 2.38
N LEU A 120 1.07 2.93 2.14
CA LEU A 120 2.19 3.83 2.41
C LEU A 120 2.18 5.09 1.53
N TYR A 121 1.59 5.03 0.34
CA TYR A 121 1.48 6.19 -0.56
C TYR A 121 0.78 7.39 0.09
N ARG A 122 -0.21 7.15 0.96
CA ARG A 122 -0.96 8.20 1.69
C ARG A 122 -0.77 8.15 3.19
N ALA A 123 0.23 7.42 3.68
CA ALA A 123 0.43 7.29 5.12
C ALA A 123 0.74 8.63 5.81
N ASP A 124 1.32 9.59 5.09
CA ASP A 124 1.70 10.91 5.64
C ASP A 124 0.49 11.82 5.91
N GLU A 125 -0.69 11.49 5.39
CA GLU A 125 -1.93 12.22 5.69
C GLU A 125 -2.49 11.87 7.08
N ILE A 126 -2.00 10.78 7.67
CA ILE A 126 -2.48 10.23 8.94
C ILE A 126 -1.34 10.21 9.97
N LEU A 127 -0.12 9.90 9.52
CA LEU A 127 1.07 9.88 10.33
C LEU A 127 1.67 11.29 10.37
N GLU A 128 1.51 11.97 11.51
CA GLU A 128 2.33 13.13 11.81
C GLU A 128 3.79 12.66 11.95
N TYR A 129 4.65 13.06 11.01
CA TYR A 129 6.08 12.86 11.15
C TYR A 129 6.60 13.87 12.18
N ASP A 130 6.73 13.42 13.43
CA ASP A 130 7.45 14.16 14.47
C ASP A 130 8.97 14.04 14.24
N GLN A 131 9.44 14.56 13.12
CA GLN A 131 10.86 14.76 12.86
C GLN A 131 11.07 16.25 12.60
N PRO A 132 11.58 17.00 13.59
CA PRO A 132 11.96 18.38 13.33
C PRO A 132 12.99 18.40 12.20
N PHE A 133 12.73 19.22 11.19
CA PHE A 133 13.71 19.55 10.16
C PHE A 133 14.82 20.39 10.82
N ILE A 134 15.90 19.75 11.27
CA ILE A 134 17.04 20.42 11.88
C ILE A 134 17.97 20.94 10.77
N MET A 135 17.82 22.21 10.40
CA MET A 135 18.77 22.95 9.54
C MET A 135 20.03 23.41 10.29
N ALA A 136 20.11 23.20 11.60
CA ALA A 136 21.08 23.85 12.46
C ALA A 136 22.53 23.34 12.33
N ASP A 137 22.76 22.22 11.63
CA ASP A 137 24.09 21.58 11.54
C ASP A 137 24.81 21.80 10.20
N ILE A 138 24.29 22.65 9.31
CA ILE A 138 25.02 23.05 8.09
C ILE A 138 25.80 24.33 8.39
N SER A 139 27.08 24.19 8.75
CA SER A 139 28.01 25.33 8.72
C SER A 139 28.52 25.54 7.30
N PHE A 140 28.31 26.73 6.73
CA PHE A 140 29.03 27.21 5.55
C PHE A 140 30.42 27.70 5.92
#